data_AF-A0A180EIT4-F1
#
_entry.id   AF-A0A180EIT4-F1
#
_cell.length_a   1.000
_cell.length_b   1.000
_cell.length_c   1.000
_cell.angle_alpha   90.00
_cell.angle_beta   90.00
_cell.angle_gamma   90.00
#
_symmetry.space_group_name_H-M   'P 1'
#
loop_
_entity.id
_entity.type
_entity.pdbx_description
1 polymer ?
#
loop_
_entity_poly.entity_id
_entity_poly.type
_entity_poly.pdbx_seq_one_letter_code
_entity_poly.pdbx_strand_id
1 'polypeptide(L)'
;MFLASDVAIILGSFAVAALLIVFGWLLFYYQKSQIETTQRTITDVDLIKLFAEQPDGLLSPHRLAEITGMTVPQARMRLTSFHTVGLLSVSYNKKARYFYSLAEPYAEPPEVNLSQEPFLTVDDLLQLYATDTDGQLTMQEIILATRLPLEVVKREMAHFEKEGIVQQLYNMDMHGTTVRTKFFVLEEPYRSNPSSLQSRGTTLDLQLKELLRDENLIV
;
A
#
# COMPACT_ATOMS: atom_id res chain seq x y z
N MET A 1 -14.66 -3.44 51.41
CA MET A 1 -13.42 -2.80 51.89
C MET A 1 -12.31 -3.33 51.00
N PHE A 2 -11.88 -2.57 50.00
CA PHE A 2 -10.76 -2.99 49.14
C PHE A 2 -9.51 -3.06 50.01
N LEU A 3 -8.79 -4.17 49.96
CA LEU A 3 -7.51 -4.29 50.66
C LEU A 3 -6.48 -3.41 49.95
N ALA A 4 -5.50 -2.89 50.68
CA ALA A 4 -4.46 -2.02 50.10
C ALA A 4 -3.73 -2.68 48.91
N SER A 5 -3.66 -4.02 48.91
CA SER A 5 -3.16 -4.84 47.80
C SER A 5 -3.98 -4.70 46.52
N ASP A 6 -5.30 -4.61 46.63
CA ASP A 6 -6.20 -4.55 45.47
C ASP A 6 -6.08 -3.20 44.77
N VAL A 7 -5.95 -2.13 45.57
CA VAL A 7 -5.72 -0.77 45.06
C VAL A 7 -4.35 -0.66 44.36
N ALA A 8 -3.32 -1.31 44.91
CA ALA A 8 -1.98 -1.33 44.31
C ALA A 8 -1.96 -2.09 42.97
N ILE A 9 -2.67 -3.22 42.86
CA ILE A 9 -2.78 -3.99 41.62
C ILE A 9 -3.53 -3.21 40.54
N ILE A 10 -4.61 -2.51 40.91
CA ILE A 10 -5.37 -1.66 39.97
C ILE A 10 -4.50 -0.50 39.47
N LEU A 11 -3.80 0.20 40.36
CA LEU A 11 -2.89 1.29 39.95
C LEU A 11 -1.73 0.79 39.07
N GLY A 12 -1.16 -0.36 39.40
CA GLY A 12 -0.09 -0.98 38.60
C GLY A 12 -0.55 -1.36 37.19
N SER A 13 -1.75 -1.93 37.07
CA SER A 13 -2.31 -2.31 35.77
C SER A 13 -2.65 -1.09 34.89
N PHE A 14 -3.16 -0.01 35.48
CA PHE A 14 -3.35 1.26 34.76
C PHE A 14 -2.03 1.87 34.30
N ALA A 15 -0.98 1.83 35.11
CA ALA A 15 0.34 2.35 34.73
C ALA A 15 0.95 1.56 33.56
N VAL A 16 0.82 0.22 33.57
CA VAL A 16 1.28 -0.63 32.46
C VAL A 16 0.46 -0.36 31.19
N ALA A 17 -0.86 -0.23 31.29
CA ALA A 17 -1.71 0.09 30.14
C ALA A 17 -1.35 1.46 29.53
N ALA A 18 -1.13 2.48 30.35
CA ALA A 18 -0.71 3.81 29.89
C ALA A 18 0.65 3.76 29.18
N LEU A 19 1.62 2.99 29.71
CA LEU A 19 2.92 2.79 29.08
C LEU A 19 2.80 2.12 27.71
N LEU A 20 1.94 1.10 27.57
CA LEU A 20 1.70 0.44 26.30
C LEU A 20 1.05 1.38 25.26
N ILE A 21 0.11 2.24 25.70
CA ILE A 21 -0.52 3.23 24.81
C ILE A 21 0.52 4.25 24.33
N VAL A 22 1.35 4.80 25.24
CA VAL A 22 2.41 5.75 24.88
C VAL A 22 3.44 5.11 23.95
N PHE A 23 3.84 3.86 24.23
CA PHE A 23 4.77 3.13 23.39
C PHE A 23 4.20 2.87 21.98
N GLY A 24 2.92 2.47 21.89
CA GLY A 24 2.23 2.31 20.60
C GLY A 24 2.16 3.62 19.82
N TRP A 25 1.87 4.74 20.50
CA TRP A 25 1.81 6.07 19.89
C TRP A 25 3.18 6.53 19.36
N LEU A 26 4.26 6.29 20.12
CA LEU A 26 5.62 6.59 19.68
C LEU A 26 6.04 5.77 18.45
N LEU A 27 5.71 4.49 18.41
CA LEU A 27 5.99 3.63 17.25
C LEU A 27 5.25 4.11 16.00
N PHE A 28 3.99 4.50 16.14
CA PHE A 28 3.18 5.03 15.05
C PHE A 28 3.78 6.31 14.47
N TYR A 29 4.17 7.27 15.33
CA TYR A 29 4.76 8.53 14.90
C TYR A 29 6.11 8.34 14.20
N TYR A 30 6.96 7.44 14.73
CA TYR A 30 8.26 7.14 14.14
C TYR A 30 8.13 6.51 12.75
N GLN A 31 7.13 5.63 12.54
CA GLN A 31 6.88 5.04 11.23
C GLN A 31 6.46 6.09 10.19
N LYS A 32 5.55 7.01 10.54
CA LYS A 32 5.07 8.06 9.63
C LYS A 32 6.22 8.94 9.11
N SER A 33 7.11 9.38 10.01
CA SER A 33 8.25 10.23 9.64
C SER A 33 9.24 9.54 8.69
N GLN A 34 9.46 8.24 8.84
CA GLN A 34 10.36 7.49 7.96
C GLN A 34 9.77 7.30 6.56
N ILE A 35 8.47 7.12 6.44
CA ILE A 35 7.78 6.99 5.14
C ILE A 35 7.90 8.31 4.35
N GLU A 36 7.61 9.46 4.96
CA GLU A 36 7.78 10.78 4.33
C GLU A 36 9.23 11.05 3.90
N THR A 37 10.20 10.60 4.70
CA THR A 37 11.63 10.79 4.40
C THR A 37 12.09 9.93 3.22
N THR A 38 11.55 8.71 3.08
CA THR A 38 11.99 7.78 2.02
C THR A 38 11.42 8.11 0.64
N GLN A 39 10.20 8.64 0.54
CA GLN A 39 9.64 9.06 -0.74
C GLN A 39 10.38 10.25 -1.37
N ARG A 40 11.08 11.06 -0.54
CA ARG A 40 11.96 12.13 -1.04
C ARG A 40 13.21 11.60 -1.77
N THR A 41 13.58 10.34 -1.53
CA THR A 41 14.78 9.72 -2.12
C THR A 41 14.49 9.01 -3.45
N ILE A 42 13.39 8.27 -3.51
CA ILE A 42 12.95 7.53 -4.71
C ILE A 42 11.42 7.46 -4.70
N THR A 43 10.76 7.61 -5.85
CA THR A 43 9.29 7.44 -5.93
C THR A 43 8.93 5.96 -5.97
N ASP A 44 7.66 5.62 -5.71
CA ASP A 44 7.23 4.22 -5.76
C ASP A 44 7.27 3.66 -7.19
N VAL A 45 6.98 4.48 -8.19
CA VAL A 45 7.14 4.14 -9.62
C VAL A 45 8.61 3.88 -9.95
N ASP A 46 9.52 4.75 -9.53
CA ASP A 46 10.95 4.57 -9.79
C ASP A 46 11.50 3.33 -9.08
N LEU A 47 10.98 2.99 -7.90
CA LEU A 47 11.36 1.77 -7.21
C LEU A 47 10.91 0.51 -7.99
N ILE A 48 9.69 0.52 -8.55
CA ILE A 48 9.21 -0.58 -9.41
C ILE A 48 10.11 -0.71 -10.65
N LYS A 49 10.41 0.41 -11.31
CA LYS A 49 11.31 0.43 -12.48
C LYS A 49 12.71 -0.06 -12.14
N LEU A 50 13.24 0.32 -10.98
CA LEU A 50 14.56 -0.10 -10.52
C LEU A 50 14.69 -1.63 -10.41
N PHE A 51 13.61 -2.34 -10.03
CA PHE A 51 13.60 -3.80 -10.05
C PHE A 51 13.71 -4.35 -11.48
N ALA A 52 12.99 -3.76 -12.43
CA ALA A 52 13.00 -4.17 -13.84
C ALA A 52 14.38 -3.93 -14.50
N GLU A 53 15.12 -2.93 -14.02
CA GLU A 53 16.48 -2.61 -14.48
C GLU A 53 17.56 -3.54 -13.89
N GLN A 54 17.25 -4.34 -12.86
CA GLN A 54 18.22 -5.30 -12.32
C GLN A 54 18.35 -6.53 -13.24
N PRO A 55 19.57 -6.99 -13.58
CA PRO A 55 19.78 -8.15 -14.45
C PRO A 55 19.11 -9.45 -13.98
N ASP A 56 19.00 -9.62 -12.66
CA ASP A 56 18.38 -10.78 -12.02
C ASP A 56 16.96 -10.49 -11.50
N GLY A 57 16.47 -9.25 -11.65
CA GLY A 57 15.20 -8.79 -11.10
C GLY A 57 15.13 -8.81 -9.57
N LEU A 58 16.28 -8.89 -8.88
CA LEU A 58 16.34 -9.07 -7.43
C LEU A 58 17.01 -7.89 -6.73
N LEU A 59 16.42 -7.44 -5.62
CA LEU A 59 17.04 -6.47 -4.71
C LEU A 59 17.02 -6.95 -3.27
N SER A 60 18.12 -6.70 -2.57
CA SER A 60 18.18 -6.82 -1.10
C SER A 60 18.11 -5.44 -0.46
N PRO A 61 17.72 -5.33 0.83
CA PRO A 61 17.71 -4.04 1.52
C PRO A 61 19.05 -3.29 1.50
N HIS A 62 20.17 -4.02 1.51
CA HIS A 62 21.50 -3.42 1.44
C HIS A 62 21.82 -2.87 0.05
N ARG A 63 21.42 -3.60 -1.00
CA ARG A 63 21.63 -3.16 -2.38
C ARG A 63 20.75 -1.96 -2.72
N LEU A 64 19.50 -1.96 -2.27
CA LEU A 64 18.60 -0.82 -2.44
C LEU A 64 19.15 0.43 -1.73
N ALA A 65 19.64 0.28 -0.50
CA ALA A 65 20.29 1.36 0.26
C ALA A 65 21.51 1.93 -0.48
N GLU A 66 22.35 1.06 -1.06
CA GLU A 66 23.54 1.46 -1.83
C GLU A 66 23.18 2.26 -3.08
N ILE A 67 22.17 1.82 -3.85
CA ILE A 67 21.78 2.46 -5.11
C ILE A 67 21.11 3.82 -4.88
N THR A 68 20.25 3.91 -3.86
CA THR A 68 19.39 5.08 -3.65
C THR A 68 19.92 6.06 -2.61
N GLY A 69 20.92 5.66 -1.82
CA GLY A 69 21.44 6.46 -0.71
C GLY A 69 20.56 6.44 0.55
N MET A 70 19.49 5.65 0.58
CA MET A 70 18.69 5.44 1.80
C MET A 70 19.43 4.59 2.83
N THR A 71 19.01 4.65 4.09
CA THR A 71 19.56 3.75 5.12
C THR A 71 19.02 2.31 4.95
N VAL A 72 19.77 1.30 5.40
CA VAL A 72 19.32 -0.11 5.34
C VAL A 72 17.97 -0.34 6.05
N PRO A 73 17.69 0.25 7.22
CA PRO A 73 16.37 0.15 7.85
C PRO A 73 15.25 0.74 6.98
N GLN A 74 15.47 1.89 6.35
CA GLN A 74 14.51 2.52 5.44
C GLN A 74 14.24 1.64 4.22
N ALA A 75 15.29 1.09 3.59
CA ALA A 75 15.17 0.14 2.50
C ALA A 75 14.36 -1.10 2.90
N ARG A 76 14.64 -1.65 4.09
CA ARG A 76 13.91 -2.80 4.62
C ARG A 76 12.43 -2.48 4.84
N MET A 77 12.12 -1.34 5.46
CA MET A 77 10.74 -0.92 5.67
C MET A 77 10.00 -0.79 4.35
N ARG A 78 10.60 -0.12 3.35
CA ARG A 78 9.96 0.08 2.04
C ARG A 78 9.71 -1.22 1.29
N LEU A 79 10.70 -2.10 1.25
CA LEU A 79 10.57 -3.44 0.66
C LEU A 79 9.51 -4.28 1.39
N THR A 80 9.42 -4.14 2.71
CA THR A 80 8.39 -4.82 3.51
C THR A 80 7.01 -4.27 3.17
N SER A 81 6.81 -2.95 3.10
CA SER A 81 5.53 -2.34 2.71
C SER A 81 5.07 -2.87 1.35
N PHE A 82 5.94 -2.85 0.34
CA PHE A 82 5.66 -3.38 -0.98
C PHE A 82 5.32 -4.88 -0.96
N HIS A 83 6.07 -5.69 -0.22
CA HIS A 83 5.76 -7.11 -0.05
C HIS A 83 4.38 -7.33 0.62
N THR A 84 4.04 -6.56 1.66
CA THR A 84 2.76 -6.74 2.37
C THR A 84 1.54 -6.46 1.52
N VAL A 85 1.63 -5.56 0.54
CA VAL A 85 0.55 -5.26 -0.40
C VAL A 85 0.54 -6.17 -1.63
N GLY A 86 1.49 -7.10 -1.74
CA GLY A 86 1.57 -8.07 -2.83
C GLY A 86 2.30 -7.58 -4.09
N LEU A 87 2.99 -6.43 -4.02
CA LEU A 87 3.83 -5.91 -5.13
C LEU A 87 5.11 -6.72 -5.30
N LEU A 88 5.66 -7.23 -4.20
CA LEU A 88 6.91 -7.97 -4.19
C LEU A 88 6.71 -9.39 -3.70
N SER A 89 7.46 -10.31 -4.29
CA SER A 89 7.73 -11.62 -3.73
C SER A 89 9.03 -11.60 -2.94
N VAL A 90 9.09 -12.37 -1.84
CA VAL A 90 10.30 -12.53 -1.05
C VAL A 90 10.90 -13.93 -1.26
N SER A 91 12.22 -13.97 -1.41
CA SER A 91 13.03 -15.18 -1.43
C SER A 91 14.15 -15.06 -0.41
N TYR A 92 14.69 -16.18 0.06
CA TYR A 92 15.80 -16.19 1.01
C TYR A 92 16.87 -17.18 0.59
N ASN A 93 18.12 -16.86 0.92
CA ASN A 93 19.24 -17.78 0.72
C ASN A 93 19.52 -18.61 1.99
N LYS A 94 20.46 -19.57 1.88
CA LYS A 94 20.92 -20.41 3.02
C LYS A 94 21.43 -19.62 4.22
N LYS A 95 21.80 -18.34 4.05
CA LYS A 95 22.26 -17.44 5.11
C LYS A 95 21.14 -16.54 5.65
N ALA A 96 19.88 -16.89 5.38
CA ALA A 96 18.68 -16.14 5.77
C ALA A 96 18.69 -14.67 5.29
N ARG A 97 19.38 -14.36 4.18
CA ARG A 97 19.30 -13.03 3.57
C ARG A 97 18.08 -12.98 2.66
N TYR A 98 17.28 -11.95 2.84
CA TYR A 98 16.10 -11.66 2.03
C TYR A 98 16.48 -10.98 0.72
N PHE A 99 15.86 -11.46 -0.35
CA PHE A 99 15.87 -10.89 -1.69
C PHE A 99 14.43 -10.72 -2.12
N TYR A 100 14.13 -9.59 -2.73
CA TYR A 100 12.81 -9.24 -3.21
C TYR A 100 12.83 -9.24 -4.73
N SER A 101 11.73 -9.62 -5.36
CA SER A 101 11.47 -9.46 -6.80
C SER A 101 10.07 -8.90 -6.99
N LEU A 102 9.77 -8.30 -8.15
CA LEU A 102 8.39 -7.99 -8.50
C LEU A 102 7.55 -9.27 -8.49
N ALA A 103 6.33 -9.16 -7.97
CA ALA A 103 5.37 -10.26 -7.98
C ALA A 103 4.84 -10.50 -9.41
N GLU A 104 4.72 -9.43 -10.19
CA GLU A 104 4.33 -9.45 -11.60
C GLU A 104 5.45 -8.82 -12.45
N PRO A 105 5.69 -9.31 -13.68
CA PRO A 105 6.64 -8.68 -14.57
C PRO A 105 6.33 -7.20 -14.75
N TYR A 106 7.37 -6.37 -14.85
CA TYR A 106 7.17 -4.97 -15.21
C TYR A 106 6.58 -4.88 -16.63
N ALA A 107 5.50 -4.12 -16.75
CA ALA A 107 4.90 -3.74 -18.01
C ALA A 107 4.76 -2.21 -18.03
N GLU A 108 5.04 -1.60 -19.18
CA GLU A 108 4.81 -0.17 -19.35
C GLU A 108 3.29 0.07 -19.25
N PRO A 109 2.82 0.98 -18.39
CA PRO A 109 1.40 1.22 -18.22
C PRO A 109 0.80 1.79 -19.52
N PRO A 110 -0.45 1.46 -19.85
CA PRO A 110 -1.13 2.07 -20.98
C PRO A 110 -1.25 3.59 -20.79
N GLU A 111 -1.28 4.33 -21.90
CA GLU A 111 -1.53 5.77 -21.85
C GLU A 111 -2.99 6.04 -21.48
N VAL A 112 -3.23 6.39 -20.22
CA VAL A 112 -4.55 6.74 -19.69
C VAL A 112 -4.57 8.22 -19.32
N ASN A 113 -5.65 8.92 -19.66
CA ASN A 113 -5.82 10.34 -19.34
C ASN A 113 -6.41 10.51 -17.93
N LEU A 114 -5.57 10.27 -16.93
CA LEU A 114 -5.94 10.37 -15.52
C LEU A 114 -5.91 11.83 -15.05
N SER A 115 -6.72 12.12 -14.02
CA SER A 115 -6.76 13.41 -13.36
C SER A 115 -5.41 13.75 -12.71
N GLN A 116 -5.18 15.04 -12.46
CA GLN A 116 -3.99 15.54 -11.77
C GLN A 116 -4.20 15.67 -10.26
N GLU A 117 -5.29 15.10 -9.73
CA GLU A 117 -5.58 15.14 -8.31
C GLU A 117 -4.60 14.26 -7.52
N PRO A 118 -4.26 14.63 -6.27
CA PRO A 118 -3.34 13.87 -5.42
C PRO A 118 -3.97 12.60 -4.82
N PHE A 119 -5.08 12.13 -5.38
CA PHE A 119 -5.83 10.92 -5.03
C PHE A 119 -6.46 10.32 -6.28
N LEU A 120 -6.76 9.03 -6.21
CA LEU A 120 -7.49 8.30 -7.24
C LEU A 120 -8.96 8.71 -7.23
N THR A 121 -9.38 9.48 -8.23
CA THR A 121 -10.80 9.82 -8.40
C THR A 121 -11.61 8.63 -8.88
N VAL A 122 -12.93 8.71 -8.74
CA VAL A 122 -13.84 7.69 -9.28
C VAL A 122 -13.70 7.57 -10.80
N ASP A 123 -13.53 8.69 -11.52
CA ASP A 123 -13.34 8.66 -12.97
C ASP A 123 -12.01 8.00 -13.35
N ASP A 124 -10.94 8.26 -12.59
CA ASP A 124 -9.65 7.60 -12.78
C ASP A 124 -9.76 6.09 -12.56
N LEU A 125 -10.43 5.66 -11.49
CA LEU A 125 -10.68 4.25 -11.20
C LEU A 125 -11.42 3.56 -12.35
N LEU A 126 -12.49 4.18 -12.87
CA LEU A 126 -13.26 3.64 -14.00
C LEU A 126 -12.42 3.57 -15.28
N GLN A 127 -11.59 4.58 -15.56
CA GLN A 127 -10.69 4.56 -16.70
C GLN A 127 -9.64 3.44 -16.60
N LEU A 128 -9.08 3.19 -15.41
CA LEU A 128 -8.16 2.08 -15.18
C LEU A 128 -8.83 0.73 -15.50
N TYR A 129 -10.04 0.49 -14.97
CA TYR A 129 -10.79 -0.74 -15.25
C TYR A 129 -11.27 -0.86 -16.69
N ALA A 130 -11.50 0.26 -17.40
CA ALA A 130 -11.85 0.25 -18.81
C ALA A 130 -10.65 -0.09 -19.71
N THR A 131 -9.43 0.15 -19.22
CA THR A 131 -8.20 -0.11 -19.97
C THR A 131 -7.69 -1.53 -19.77
N ASP A 132 -7.90 -2.10 -18.59
CA ASP A 132 -7.56 -3.49 -18.32
C ASP A 132 -8.56 -4.46 -18.98
N THR A 133 -8.04 -5.42 -19.74
CA THR A 133 -8.86 -6.38 -20.48
C THR A 133 -9.47 -7.48 -19.63
N ASP A 134 -8.89 -7.75 -18.45
CA ASP A 134 -9.30 -8.85 -17.58
C ASP A 134 -10.18 -8.39 -16.40
N GLY A 135 -10.43 -7.08 -16.27
CA GLY A 135 -11.20 -6.46 -15.20
C GLY A 135 -10.56 -6.60 -13.82
N GLN A 136 -9.24 -6.82 -13.76
CA GLN A 136 -8.44 -7.07 -12.57
C GLN A 136 -7.31 -6.05 -12.53
N LEU A 137 -7.30 -5.21 -11.50
CA LEU A 137 -6.23 -4.25 -11.30
C LEU A 137 -5.32 -4.68 -10.16
N THR A 138 -4.02 -4.74 -10.40
CA THR A 138 -3.05 -4.97 -9.33
C THR A 138 -2.53 -3.66 -8.76
N MET A 139 -1.98 -3.72 -7.55
CA MET A 139 -1.37 -2.55 -6.93
C MET A 139 -0.23 -1.99 -7.80
N GLN A 140 0.44 -2.85 -8.59
CA GLN A 140 1.54 -2.45 -9.46
C GLN A 140 1.01 -1.60 -10.61
N GLU A 141 -0.06 -2.05 -11.26
CA GLU A 141 -0.70 -1.34 -12.38
C GLU A 141 -1.26 0.01 -11.95
N ILE A 142 -1.96 0.06 -10.81
CA ILE A 142 -2.54 1.30 -10.30
C ILE A 142 -1.43 2.32 -10.02
N ILE A 143 -0.34 1.93 -9.34
CA ILE A 143 0.79 2.82 -9.05
C ILE A 143 1.48 3.28 -10.34
N LEU A 144 1.71 2.38 -11.30
CA LEU A 144 2.38 2.72 -12.56
C LEU A 144 1.55 3.68 -13.42
N ALA A 145 0.23 3.46 -13.50
CA ALA A 145 -0.66 4.30 -14.28
C ALA A 145 -0.88 5.67 -13.63
N THR A 146 -1.19 5.70 -12.33
CA THR A 146 -1.55 6.94 -11.62
C THR A 146 -0.34 7.74 -11.16
N ARG A 147 0.82 7.08 -11.00
CA ARG A 147 2.02 7.61 -10.33
C ARG A 147 1.79 8.06 -8.88
N LEU A 148 0.67 7.66 -8.28
CA LEU A 148 0.38 7.97 -6.88
C LEU A 148 1.25 7.11 -5.95
N PRO A 149 1.63 7.65 -4.78
CA PRO A 149 2.40 6.87 -3.81
C PRO A 149 1.60 5.69 -3.25
N LEU A 150 2.29 4.61 -2.86
CA LEU A 150 1.69 3.38 -2.37
C LEU A 150 0.70 3.60 -1.22
N GLU A 151 1.03 4.46 -0.26
CA GLU A 151 0.14 4.70 0.89
C GLU A 151 -1.15 5.42 0.48
N VAL A 152 -1.10 6.29 -0.54
CA VAL A 152 -2.26 6.99 -1.10
C VAL A 152 -3.18 5.97 -1.78
N VAL A 153 -2.63 5.15 -2.68
CA VAL A 153 -3.37 4.10 -3.38
C VAL A 153 -3.97 3.10 -2.40
N LYS A 154 -3.19 2.63 -1.43
CA LYS A 154 -3.64 1.67 -0.41
C LYS A 154 -4.83 2.20 0.39
N ARG A 155 -4.80 3.47 0.79
CA ARG A 155 -5.92 4.11 1.50
C ARG A 155 -7.15 4.20 0.61
N GLU A 156 -6.99 4.67 -0.62
CA GLU A 156 -8.09 4.83 -1.57
C GLU A 156 -8.76 3.50 -1.89
N MET A 157 -7.98 2.46 -2.18
CA MET A 157 -8.52 1.12 -2.43
C MET A 157 -9.23 0.56 -1.19
N ALA A 158 -8.73 0.81 0.02
CA ALA A 158 -9.42 0.43 1.25
C ALA A 158 -10.73 1.19 1.46
N HIS A 159 -10.79 2.48 1.09
CA HIS A 159 -12.02 3.27 1.11
C HIS A 159 -13.04 2.75 0.10
N PHE A 160 -12.61 2.49 -1.14
CA PHE A 160 -13.46 1.92 -2.17
C PHE A 160 -13.98 0.52 -1.81
N GLU A 161 -13.16 -0.30 -1.15
CA GLU A 161 -13.58 -1.62 -0.64
C GLU A 161 -14.66 -1.47 0.44
N LYS A 162 -14.46 -0.54 1.39
CA LYS A 162 -15.45 -0.26 2.44
C LYS A 162 -16.78 0.27 1.88
N GLU A 163 -16.73 1.06 0.82
CA GLU A 163 -17.90 1.59 0.12
C GLU A 163 -18.58 0.57 -0.83
N GLY A 164 -18.04 -0.66 -0.89
CA GLY A 164 -18.57 -1.76 -1.70
C GLY A 164 -18.41 -1.54 -3.20
N ILE A 165 -17.38 -0.80 -3.62
CA ILE A 165 -17.11 -0.46 -5.03
C ILE A 165 -16.14 -1.47 -5.65
N VAL A 166 -15.09 -1.80 -4.91
CA VAL A 166 -14.08 -2.79 -5.30
C VAL A 166 -14.04 -3.92 -4.28
N GLN A 167 -13.59 -5.08 -4.72
CA GLN A 167 -13.31 -6.23 -3.88
C GLN A 167 -11.85 -6.62 -4.06
N GLN A 168 -11.15 -6.83 -2.96
CA GLN A 168 -9.79 -7.36 -3.00
C GLN A 168 -9.83 -8.89 -3.04
N LEU A 169 -9.18 -9.46 -4.06
CA LEU A 169 -9.06 -10.90 -4.26
C LEU A 169 -7.60 -11.36 -4.26
N TYR A 170 -7.42 -12.67 -4.14
CA TYR A 170 -6.12 -13.31 -4.00
C TYR A 170 -6.02 -14.50 -4.93
N ASN A 171 -4.95 -14.58 -5.72
CA ASN A 171 -4.65 -15.77 -6.49
C ASN A 171 -3.85 -16.77 -5.65
N MET A 172 -4.33 -18.02 -5.60
CA MET A 172 -3.59 -19.14 -5.03
C MET A 172 -3.04 -20.02 -6.16
N ASP A 173 -1.74 -20.32 -6.13
CA ASP A 173 -1.15 -21.33 -7.01
C ASP A 173 -1.57 -22.75 -6.55
N MET A 174 -1.78 -23.65 -7.50
CA MET A 174 -2.15 -25.07 -7.32
C MET A 174 -1.18 -25.86 -6.43
N HIS A 175 0.01 -25.34 -6.12
CA HIS A 175 0.98 -25.94 -5.19
C HIS A 175 0.82 -25.49 -3.73
N GLY A 176 -0.27 -24.80 -3.37
CA GLY A 176 -0.79 -24.69 -2.01
C GLY A 176 0.06 -23.93 -0.99
N THR A 177 1.16 -23.27 -1.40
CA THR A 177 2.12 -22.70 -0.43
C THR A 177 2.45 -21.22 -0.65
N THR A 178 1.95 -20.56 -1.69
CA THR A 178 2.18 -19.12 -1.85
C THR A 178 1.02 -18.45 -2.56
N VAL A 179 0.31 -17.58 -1.82
CA VAL A 179 -0.57 -16.56 -2.41
C VAL A 179 0.34 -15.62 -3.17
N ARG A 180 0.24 -15.59 -4.49
CA ARG A 180 1.02 -14.66 -5.30
C ARG A 180 0.03 -13.81 -6.08
N THR A 181 0.08 -12.53 -5.75
CA THR A 181 -0.67 -11.39 -6.29
C THR A 181 -2.04 -11.17 -5.66
N LYS A 182 -2.18 -9.96 -5.10
CA LYS A 182 -3.45 -9.37 -4.69
C LYS A 182 -3.92 -8.51 -5.84
N PHE A 183 -5.18 -8.62 -6.19
CA PHE A 183 -5.78 -7.84 -7.26
C PHE A 183 -7.15 -7.34 -6.83
N PHE A 184 -7.61 -6.28 -7.47
CA PHE A 184 -8.86 -5.62 -7.17
C PHE A 184 -9.79 -5.75 -8.36
N VAL A 185 -11.04 -6.06 -8.08
CA VAL A 185 -12.09 -6.16 -9.08
C VAL A 185 -13.25 -5.27 -8.67
N LEU A 186 -13.99 -4.70 -9.63
CA LEU A 186 -15.25 -4.02 -9.30
C LEU A 186 -16.25 -5.01 -8.69
N GLU A 187 -17.06 -4.57 -7.72
CA GLU A 187 -18.19 -5.34 -7.19
C GLU A 187 -19.38 -5.28 -8.15
N GLU A 188 -20.30 -6.26 -8.06
CA GLU A 188 -21.63 -6.10 -8.67
C GLU A 188 -22.43 -5.09 -7.82
N PRO A 189 -22.99 -3.99 -8.39
CA PRO A 189 -23.47 -3.82 -9.77
C PRO A 189 -22.54 -3.05 -10.72
N TYR A 190 -21.36 -2.61 -10.27
CA TYR A 190 -20.50 -1.71 -11.04
C TYR A 190 -19.77 -2.40 -12.19
N ARG A 191 -19.57 -3.73 -12.12
CA ARG A 191 -19.14 -4.52 -13.29
C ARG A 191 -20.15 -4.46 -14.43
N SER A 192 -21.43 -4.60 -14.09
CA SER A 192 -22.53 -4.65 -15.07
C SER A 192 -22.93 -3.27 -15.58
N ASN A 193 -22.80 -2.23 -14.75
CA ASN A 193 -23.08 -0.84 -15.13
C ASN A 193 -22.08 0.13 -14.46
N PRO A 194 -20.87 0.29 -15.02
CA PRO A 194 -19.83 1.15 -14.45
C PRO A 194 -20.27 2.61 -14.32
N SER A 195 -21.10 3.10 -15.25
CA SER A 195 -21.65 4.46 -15.26
C SER A 195 -22.48 4.79 -14.01
N SER A 196 -23.04 3.78 -13.32
CA SER A 196 -23.78 3.99 -12.08
C SER A 196 -22.91 4.57 -10.96
N LEU A 197 -21.60 4.28 -10.98
CA LEU A 197 -20.65 4.78 -10.00
C LEU A 197 -20.44 6.30 -10.13
N GLN A 198 -20.56 6.85 -11.33
CA GLN A 198 -20.41 8.29 -11.59
C GLN A 198 -21.42 9.14 -10.81
N SER A 199 -22.62 8.60 -10.55
CA SER A 199 -23.65 9.28 -9.74
C SER A 199 -23.22 9.50 -8.28
N ARG A 200 -22.28 8.69 -7.78
CA ARG A 200 -21.68 8.81 -6.45
C ARG A 200 -20.31 9.50 -6.48
N GLY A 201 -19.75 9.74 -7.67
CA GLY A 201 -18.38 10.21 -7.88
C GLY A 201 -18.04 11.46 -7.08
N THR A 202 -18.84 12.52 -7.23
CA THR A 202 -18.59 13.80 -6.52
C THR A 202 -18.53 13.64 -5.01
N THR A 203 -19.39 12.80 -4.41
CA THR A 203 -19.40 12.58 -2.96
C THR A 203 -18.17 11.78 -2.52
N LEU A 204 -17.80 10.75 -3.27
CA LEU A 204 -16.65 9.90 -2.97
C LEU A 204 -15.33 10.68 -3.11
N ASP A 205 -15.19 11.47 -4.17
CA ASP A 205 -14.01 12.30 -4.40
C ASP A 205 -13.84 13.36 -3.31
N LEU A 206 -14.95 13.95 -2.83
CA LEU A 206 -14.92 14.86 -1.69
C LEU A 206 -14.46 14.17 -0.40
N GLN A 207 -14.94 12.95 -0.13
CA GLN A 207 -14.50 12.17 1.04
C GLN A 207 -13.00 11.85 0.97
N LEU A 208 -12.49 11.44 -0.18
CA LEU A 208 -11.07 11.15 -0.38
C LEU A 208 -10.21 12.40 -0.18
N LYS A 209 -10.69 13.55 -0.67
CA LYS A 209 -10.04 14.84 -0.46
C LYS A 209 -10.03 15.28 1.01
N GLU A 210 -11.08 14.99 1.77
CA GLU A 210 -11.12 15.23 3.22
C GLU A 210 -10.15 14.31 3.97
N LEU A 211 -10.12 13.02 3.64
CA LEU A 211 -9.17 12.05 4.22
C LEU A 211 -7.72 12.48 4.01
N LEU A 212 -7.38 12.95 2.81
CA LEU A 212 -6.05 13.49 2.49
C LEU A 212 -5.64 14.66 3.38
N ARG A 213 -6.60 15.56 3.68
CA ARG A 213 -6.37 16.72 4.55
C ARG A 213 -6.17 16.32 6.00
N ASP A 214 -7.00 15.42 6.50
CA ASP A 214 -6.94 14.96 7.90
C ASP A 214 -5.64 14.20 8.19
N GLU A 215 -5.08 13.53 7.18
CA GLU A 215 -3.86 12.75 7.31
C GLU A 215 -2.56 13.55 7.10
N ASN A 216 -2.62 14.85 6.81
CA ASN A 216 -1.46 15.71 6.47
C ASN A 216 -0.59 15.14 5.32
N LEU A 217 -1.20 14.46 4.34
CA LEU A 217 -0.48 13.92 3.18
C LEU A 217 -0.35 14.93 2.03
N ILE A 218 -0.92 16.12 2.22
CA ILE A 218 -0.75 17.30 1.37
C ILE A 218 -0.51 18.49 2.32
N VAL A 219 0.56 19.26 2.05
CA VAL A 219 0.81 20.57 2.66
C VAL A 219 0.28 21.64 1.73
#